data_AF-A0A9C9UAR7-F1
#
_entry.id   AF-A0A9C9UAR7-F1
#
_cell.length_a   1.000
_cell.length_b   1.000
_cell.length_c   1.000
_cell.angle_alpha   90.00
_cell.angle_beta   90.00
_cell.angle_gamma   90.00
#
_symmetry.space_group_name_H-M   'P 1'
#
loop_
_entity.id
_entity.type
_entity.pdbx_description
1 polymer ?
#
loop_
_entity_poly.entity_id
_entity_poly.type
_entity_poly.pdbx_seq_one_letter_code
_entity_poly.pdbx_strand_id
1 'polypeptide(L)'
;MPKLKKTFLFVTVLVLSLLASAAHSALNIEITQGIEGAVPVAVAPFKWTGPEPRPPQDIAGIISSNLARSGRFAPLPEKDMLARPDSDSEINFKNWRLIGSDYLVAGNIDYQGGDRYKIRFRIYDIFKGRQLDGYTMSVSGTRLRRAAHHASDIIYEALTGELGAFNTEVAYVTASGMGKQRRYTLWVADSDGHNAQALMNSDEPILSPSWSPDGKRLAYSSLEDDGHQVVFIQEVASGRRQLVSSNLGLNGAPAWS
;
A
#
# COMPACT_ATOMS: atom_id res chain seq x y z
N MET A 1 -50.63 16.17 -22.64
CA MET A 1 -49.84 16.15 -21.37
C MET A 1 -49.22 14.80 -20.95
N PRO A 2 -49.50 13.61 -21.52
CA PRO A 2 -48.91 12.34 -21.02
C PRO A 2 -47.47 12.06 -21.53
N LYS A 3 -47.05 12.66 -22.65
CA LYS A 3 -45.70 12.46 -23.20
C LYS A 3 -44.61 13.15 -22.36
N LEU A 4 -44.91 14.30 -21.75
CA LEU A 4 -43.95 15.08 -20.96
C LEU A 4 -43.57 14.40 -19.63
N LYS A 5 -44.52 13.66 -19.02
CA LYS A 5 -44.26 12.89 -17.78
C LYS A 5 -43.35 11.68 -18.03
N LYS A 6 -43.45 11.06 -19.22
CA LYS A 6 -42.62 9.91 -19.59
C LYS A 6 -41.18 10.32 -19.90
N THR A 7 -40.96 11.44 -20.59
CA THR A 7 -39.61 11.98 -20.81
C THR A 7 -38.96 12.46 -19.53
N PHE A 8 -39.72 13.09 -18.61
CA PHE A 8 -39.17 13.50 -17.31
C PHE A 8 -38.71 12.28 -16.49
N LEU A 9 -39.55 11.24 -16.38
CA LEU A 9 -39.21 10.01 -15.66
C LEU A 9 -37.97 9.30 -16.26
N PHE A 10 -37.85 9.30 -17.59
CA PHE A 10 -36.71 8.68 -18.28
C PHE A 10 -35.39 9.41 -18.01
N VAL A 11 -35.43 10.75 -18.00
CA VAL A 11 -34.27 11.58 -17.67
C VAL A 11 -33.88 11.41 -16.20
N THR A 12 -34.86 11.33 -15.28
CA THR A 12 -34.58 11.12 -13.85
C THR A 12 -33.91 9.76 -13.59
N VAL A 13 -34.38 8.70 -14.25
CA VAL A 13 -33.77 7.35 -14.15
C VAL A 13 -32.36 7.32 -14.74
N LEU A 14 -32.14 8.01 -15.87
CA LEU A 14 -30.82 8.11 -16.49
C LEU A 14 -29.82 8.86 -15.60
N VAL A 15 -30.24 9.96 -14.97
CA VAL A 15 -29.42 10.73 -14.03
C VAL A 15 -29.11 9.94 -12.75
N LEU A 16 -30.08 9.20 -12.21
CA LEU A 16 -29.85 8.29 -11.08
C LEU A 16 -28.90 7.14 -11.41
N SER A 17 -28.92 6.62 -12.64
CA SER A 17 -27.99 5.58 -13.09
C SER A 17 -26.57 6.08 -13.32
N LEU A 18 -26.40 7.37 -13.65
CA LEU A 18 -25.08 8.01 -13.78
C LEU A 18 -24.48 8.43 -12.42
N LEU A 19 -25.32 8.59 -11.39
CA LEU A 19 -24.90 8.85 -10.01
C LEU A 19 -24.58 7.59 -9.21
N ALA A 20 -24.89 6.40 -9.74
CA ALA A 20 -24.40 5.13 -9.21
C ALA A 20 -22.92 4.97 -9.60
N SER A 21 -22.06 5.77 -8.97
CA SER A 21 -20.61 5.65 -9.09
C SER A 21 -20.21 4.21 -8.79
N ALA A 22 -19.37 3.63 -9.64
CA ALA A 22 -18.76 2.34 -9.41
C ALA A 22 -18.07 2.35 -8.04
N ALA A 23 -18.70 1.74 -7.05
CA ALA A 23 -18.07 1.39 -5.79
C ALA A 23 -16.96 0.40 -6.16
N HIS A 24 -15.75 0.91 -6.32
CA HIS A 24 -14.57 0.10 -6.52
C HIS A 24 -14.32 -0.60 -5.20
N SER A 25 -14.57 -1.92 -5.17
CA SER A 25 -14.14 -2.80 -4.09
C SER A 25 -12.62 -2.95 -4.18
N ALA A 26 -11.87 -1.91 -3.87
CA ALA A 26 -10.47 -2.00 -3.50
C ALA A 26 -10.40 -2.10 -1.98
N LEU A 27 -9.49 -2.92 -1.46
CA LEU A 27 -9.19 -2.98 -0.04
C LEU A 27 -8.77 -1.58 0.42
N ASN A 28 -9.61 -0.92 1.20
CA ASN A 28 -9.27 0.35 1.84
C ASN A 28 -8.94 0.07 3.31
N ILE A 29 -7.75 0.48 3.74
CA ILE A 29 -7.34 0.33 5.13
C ILE A 29 -7.74 1.61 5.88
N GLU A 30 -8.74 1.48 6.75
CA GLU A 30 -9.19 2.56 7.62
C GLU A 30 -8.67 2.33 9.05
N ILE A 31 -8.08 3.38 9.63
CA ILE A 31 -7.64 3.37 11.03
C ILE A 31 -8.85 3.74 11.89
N THR A 32 -9.46 2.76 12.55
CA THR A 32 -10.69 2.96 13.36
C THR A 32 -10.42 3.44 14.78
N GLN A 33 -9.22 3.19 15.33
CA GLN A 33 -8.75 3.72 16.61
C GLN A 33 -7.23 3.98 16.55
N GLY A 34 -6.82 5.20 16.94
CA GLY A 34 -5.41 5.53 17.15
C GLY A 34 -4.91 5.04 18.51
N ILE A 35 -3.61 4.78 18.62
CA ILE A 35 -2.96 4.44 19.89
C ILE A 35 -2.68 5.73 20.66
N GLU A 36 -3.11 5.81 21.92
CA GLU A 36 -2.77 6.89 22.83
C GLU A 36 -1.25 6.88 23.08
N GLY A 37 -0.57 8.00 22.82
CA GLY A 37 0.90 8.11 22.95
C GLY A 37 1.71 7.83 21.68
N ALA A 38 1.10 7.89 20.49
CA ALA A 38 1.84 7.85 19.23
C ALA A 38 2.88 8.98 19.13
N VAL A 39 4.09 8.64 18.67
CA VAL A 39 5.25 9.53 18.65
C VAL A 39 5.12 10.55 17.51
N PRO A 40 5.16 11.87 17.80
CA PRO A 40 5.10 12.90 16.76
C PRO A 40 6.28 12.83 15.79
N VAL A 41 6.00 12.78 14.49
CA VAL A 41 7.03 12.78 13.45
C VAL A 41 6.64 13.70 12.31
N ALA A 42 7.56 14.50 11.80
CA ALA A 42 7.35 15.27 10.59
C ALA A 42 7.98 14.53 9.40
N VAL A 43 7.22 14.32 8.33
CA VAL A 43 7.76 13.84 7.05
C VAL A 43 7.63 14.97 6.04
N ALA A 44 8.68 15.77 5.90
CA ALA A 44 8.67 16.93 5.02
C ALA A 44 8.51 16.48 3.55
N PRO A 45 7.75 17.22 2.71
CA PRO A 45 7.65 16.95 1.28
C PRO A 45 9.04 16.89 0.64
N PHE A 46 9.31 15.81 -0.09
CA PHE A 46 10.63 15.65 -0.70
C PHE A 46 10.80 16.64 -1.85
N LYS A 47 11.95 17.33 -1.88
CA LYS A 47 12.26 18.27 -2.96
C LYS A 47 12.46 17.53 -4.28
N TRP A 48 11.76 17.97 -5.32
CA TRP A 48 11.95 17.48 -6.68
C TRP A 48 13.03 18.27 -7.42
N THR A 49 13.97 17.57 -8.04
CA THR A 49 14.98 18.12 -8.96
C THR A 49 14.93 17.38 -10.30
N GLY A 50 14.19 17.93 -11.26
CA GLY A 50 14.07 17.35 -12.60
C GLY A 50 13.08 18.12 -13.48
N PRO A 51 12.90 17.71 -14.74
CA PRO A 51 11.90 18.32 -15.63
C PRO A 51 10.47 18.04 -15.13
N GLU A 52 9.53 18.88 -15.54
CA GLU A 52 8.10 18.56 -15.40
C GLU A 52 7.66 17.58 -16.52
N PRO A 53 6.67 16.70 -16.30
CA PRO A 53 5.91 16.54 -15.05
C PRO A 53 6.72 15.84 -13.95
N ARG A 54 6.42 16.19 -12.69
CA ARG A 54 6.91 15.48 -11.50
C ARG A 54 6.64 13.97 -11.55
N PRO A 55 7.42 13.16 -10.80
CA PRO A 55 7.18 11.73 -10.67
C PRO A 55 5.76 11.45 -10.18
N PRO A 56 5.14 10.34 -10.61
CA PRO A 56 3.73 10.05 -10.35
C PRO A 56 3.40 9.70 -8.90
N GLN A 57 4.41 9.54 -8.04
CA GLN A 57 4.23 9.07 -6.66
C GLN A 57 4.69 10.14 -5.67
N ASP A 58 3.84 10.45 -4.70
CA ASP A 58 4.20 11.25 -3.54
C ASP A 58 4.89 10.38 -2.49
N ILE A 59 6.23 10.34 -2.55
CA ILE A 59 7.04 9.52 -1.64
C ILE A 59 6.87 9.95 -0.18
N ALA A 60 6.84 11.26 0.09
CA ALA A 60 6.70 11.77 1.46
C ALA A 60 5.32 11.44 2.02
N GLY A 61 4.26 11.58 1.21
CA GLY A 61 2.90 11.19 1.58
C GLY A 61 2.76 9.69 1.85
N ILE A 62 3.41 8.82 1.07
CA ILE A 62 3.42 7.37 1.32
C ILE A 62 4.15 7.05 2.63
N ILE A 63 5.32 7.65 2.88
CA ILE A 63 6.06 7.44 4.13
C ILE A 63 5.23 7.90 5.33
N SER A 64 4.64 9.10 5.26
CA SER A 64 3.74 9.61 6.29
C SER A 64 2.58 8.64 6.56
N SER A 65 1.91 8.18 5.51
CA SER A 65 0.78 7.25 5.63
C SER A 65 1.19 5.89 6.23
N ASN A 66 2.36 5.37 5.87
CA ASN A 66 2.92 4.14 6.45
C ASN A 66 3.16 4.31 7.94
N LEU A 67 3.87 5.36 8.36
CA LEU A 67 4.16 5.64 9.76
C LEU A 67 2.87 5.83 10.58
N ALA A 68 1.87 6.53 10.04
CA ALA A 68 0.56 6.64 10.69
C ALA A 68 -0.14 5.28 10.87
N ARG A 69 -0.18 4.45 9.80
CA ARG A 69 -0.81 3.12 9.83
C ARG A 69 -0.13 2.14 10.79
N SER A 70 1.13 2.37 11.14
CA SER A 70 1.80 1.57 12.17
C SER A 70 1.17 1.73 13.56
N GLY A 71 0.42 2.82 13.79
CA GLY A 71 -0.11 3.21 15.10
C GLY A 71 0.96 3.70 16.09
N ARG A 72 2.26 3.57 15.77
CA ARG A 72 3.38 4.01 16.62
C ARG A 72 3.66 5.50 16.50
N PHE A 73 3.36 6.08 15.35
CA PHE A 73 3.71 7.45 15.00
C PHE A 73 2.48 8.29 14.69
N ALA A 74 2.58 9.57 14.99
CA ALA A 74 1.60 10.59 14.64
C ALA A 74 2.25 11.60 13.67
N PRO A 75 2.13 11.38 12.35
CA PRO A 75 2.71 12.29 11.38
C PRO A 75 2.07 13.68 11.43
N LEU A 76 2.90 14.73 11.47
CA LEU A 76 2.44 16.11 11.41
C LEU A 76 1.85 16.40 10.02
N PRO A 77 0.65 17.01 9.91
CA PRO A 77 0.11 17.42 8.62
C PRO A 77 1.01 18.44 7.92
N GLU A 78 1.13 18.35 6.60
CA GLU A 78 2.03 19.22 5.82
C GLU A 78 1.74 20.72 6.02
N LYS A 79 0.46 21.09 6.12
CA LYS A 79 0.01 22.47 6.35
C LYS A 79 0.51 23.07 7.67
N ASP A 80 0.85 22.22 8.64
CA ASP A 80 1.30 22.63 9.98
C ASP A 80 2.84 22.64 10.07
N MET A 81 3.54 22.25 9.00
CA MET A 81 4.99 22.27 8.92
C MET A 81 5.53 23.68 8.69
N LEU A 82 6.58 24.05 9.41
CA LEU A 82 7.19 25.38 9.34
C LEU A 82 8.14 25.57 8.15
N ALA A 83 8.63 24.49 7.57
CA ALA A 83 9.58 24.51 6.47
C ALA A 83 9.56 23.18 5.68
N ARG A 84 10.17 23.21 4.49
CA ARG A 84 10.41 22.02 3.65
C ARG A 84 11.92 21.88 3.39
N PRO A 85 12.71 21.55 4.43
CA PRO A 85 14.16 21.52 4.32
C PRO A 85 14.59 20.42 3.36
N ASP A 86 15.58 20.72 2.52
CA ASP A 86 16.15 19.75 1.59
C ASP A 86 17.59 19.33 1.95
N SER A 87 18.18 19.99 2.94
CA SER A 87 19.56 19.83 3.37
C SER A 87 19.75 20.17 4.85
N ASP A 88 20.81 19.62 5.46
CA ASP A 88 21.09 19.70 6.89
C ASP A 88 21.24 21.16 7.36
N SER A 89 21.82 22.02 6.51
CA SER A 89 22.03 23.46 6.79
C SER A 89 20.73 24.25 6.90
N GLU A 90 19.63 23.76 6.34
CA GLU A 90 18.32 24.42 6.37
C GLU A 90 17.50 24.02 7.60
N ILE A 91 17.93 23.03 8.37
CA ILE A 91 17.15 22.48 9.48
C ILE A 91 17.42 23.27 10.76
N ASN A 92 16.42 24.05 11.16
CA ASN A 92 16.38 24.64 12.49
C ASN A 92 15.59 23.73 13.45
N PHE A 93 16.30 22.92 14.23
CA PHE A 93 15.69 22.00 15.20
C PHE A 93 14.74 22.67 16.19
N LYS A 94 14.97 23.94 16.56
CA LYS A 94 14.09 24.66 17.49
C LYS A 94 12.69 24.86 16.91
N ASN A 95 12.59 25.13 15.62
CA ASN A 95 11.31 25.32 14.94
C ASN A 95 10.47 24.05 15.00
N TRP A 96 11.06 22.90 14.67
CA TRP A 96 10.37 21.60 14.72
C TRP A 96 9.97 21.20 16.14
N ARG A 97 10.77 21.56 17.14
CA ARG A 97 10.44 21.34 18.55
C ARG A 97 9.24 22.18 19.00
N LEU A 98 9.12 23.42 18.52
CA LEU A 98 8.00 24.32 18.87
C LEU A 98 6.65 23.79 18.38
N ILE A 99 6.62 23.07 17.27
CA ILE A 99 5.41 22.43 16.73
C ILE A 99 5.24 20.99 17.23
N GLY A 100 6.01 20.58 18.23
CA GLY A 100 5.84 19.31 18.94
C GLY A 100 6.32 18.08 18.19
N SER A 101 7.20 18.22 17.18
CA SER A 101 7.75 17.07 16.46
C SER A 101 8.99 16.52 17.16
N ASP A 102 9.00 15.22 17.47
CA ASP A 102 10.15 14.54 18.09
C ASP A 102 11.18 14.12 17.03
N TYR A 103 10.69 13.74 15.85
CA TYR A 103 11.51 13.33 14.71
C TYR A 103 11.17 14.14 13.46
N LEU A 104 12.14 14.24 12.55
CA LEU A 104 11.95 14.81 11.21
C LEU A 104 12.58 13.89 10.18
N VAL A 105 11.85 13.64 9.09
CA VAL A 105 12.34 13.04 7.86
C VAL A 105 12.32 14.10 6.78
N ALA A 106 13.47 14.32 6.15
CA ALA A 106 13.62 15.27 5.04
C ALA A 106 14.34 14.59 3.88
N GLY A 107 14.02 14.97 2.64
CA GLY A 107 14.55 14.28 1.48
C GLY A 107 14.39 15.00 0.15
N ASN A 108 14.96 14.35 -0.87
CA ASN A 108 15.12 14.86 -2.23
C ASN A 108 14.85 13.71 -3.21
N ILE A 109 14.29 14.05 -4.36
CA ILE A 109 14.13 13.14 -5.50
C ILE A 109 14.77 13.82 -6.71
N ASP A 110 15.84 13.25 -7.22
CA ASP A 110 16.57 13.77 -8.38
C ASP A 110 16.33 12.89 -9.61
N TYR A 111 15.92 13.50 -10.73
CA TYR A 111 15.84 12.82 -12.02
C TYR A 111 17.24 12.53 -12.57
N GLN A 112 17.49 11.28 -12.99
CA GLN A 112 18.80 10.83 -13.52
C GLN A 112 18.75 10.49 -15.02
N GLY A 113 17.67 10.85 -15.71
CA GLY A 113 17.46 10.53 -17.13
C GLY A 113 16.78 9.17 -17.38
N GLY A 114 15.97 9.12 -18.43
CA GLY A 114 15.17 7.94 -18.77
C GLY A 114 14.06 7.71 -17.75
N ASP A 115 13.96 6.51 -17.21
CA ASP A 115 13.02 6.17 -16.13
C ASP A 115 13.74 6.08 -14.76
N ARG A 116 14.87 6.78 -14.56
CA ARG A 116 15.70 6.62 -13.35
C ARG A 116 15.63 7.82 -12.43
N TYR A 117 15.49 7.53 -11.14
CA TYR A 117 15.36 8.50 -10.06
C TYR A 117 16.32 8.15 -8.94
N LYS A 118 16.89 9.17 -8.31
CA LYS A 118 17.70 9.04 -7.10
C LYS A 118 16.92 9.67 -5.94
N ILE A 119 16.53 8.86 -4.96
CA ILE A 119 15.88 9.33 -3.74
C ILE A 119 16.92 9.40 -2.65
N ARG A 120 16.99 10.54 -1.96
CA ARG A 120 17.84 10.77 -0.80
C ARG A 120 16.95 11.20 0.36
N PHE A 121 17.19 10.64 1.54
CA PHE A 121 16.47 11.10 2.74
C PHE A 121 17.34 10.95 3.98
N ARG A 122 17.01 11.73 5.00
CA ARG A 122 17.68 11.75 6.29
C ARG A 122 16.67 11.75 7.42
N ILE A 123 17.07 11.18 8.55
CA ILE A 123 16.27 11.05 9.76
C ILE A 123 16.95 11.88 10.84
N TYR A 124 16.17 12.70 11.54
CA TYR A 124 16.66 13.61 12.55
C TYR A 124 15.95 13.40 13.87
N ASP A 125 16.71 13.37 14.96
CA ASP A 125 16.22 13.45 16.33
C ASP A 125 16.16 14.92 16.71
N ILE A 126 14.95 15.48 16.76
CA ILE A 126 14.73 16.91 17.01
C ILE A 126 15.09 17.26 18.45
N PHE A 127 14.88 16.35 19.40
CA PHE A 127 15.19 16.58 20.81
C PHE A 127 16.72 16.64 21.04
N LYS A 128 17.48 15.71 20.46
CA LYS A 128 18.95 15.70 20.53
C LYS A 128 19.60 16.69 19.56
N GLY A 129 18.86 17.21 18.59
CA GLY A 129 19.36 18.18 17.61
C GLY A 129 20.43 17.61 16.70
N ARG A 130 20.28 16.36 16.27
CA ARG A 130 21.27 15.68 15.42
C ARG A 130 20.60 14.80 14.36
N GLN A 131 21.31 14.56 13.26
CA GLN A 131 20.98 13.51 12.31
C GLN A 131 21.19 12.14 12.98
N LEU A 132 20.22 11.25 12.82
CA LEU A 132 20.34 9.83 13.17
C LEU A 132 21.01 9.06 12.04
N ASP A 133 20.49 9.23 10.81
CA ASP A 133 20.98 8.48 9.65
C ASP A 133 20.57 9.14 8.31
N GLY A 134 21.13 8.66 7.20
CA GLY A 134 20.87 9.16 5.85
C GLY A 134 21.07 8.10 4.77
N TYR A 135 20.13 8.02 3.83
CA TYR A 135 20.03 6.95 2.84
C TYR A 135 19.93 7.50 1.42
N THR A 136 20.38 6.70 0.47
CA THR A 136 20.28 6.97 -0.95
C THR A 136 19.86 5.71 -1.69
N MET A 137 18.87 5.82 -2.57
CA MET A 137 18.41 4.73 -3.42
C MET A 137 18.24 5.19 -4.86
N SER A 138 18.61 4.33 -5.80
CA SER A 138 18.41 4.54 -7.24
C SER A 138 17.33 3.59 -7.72
N VAL A 139 16.24 4.12 -8.27
CA VAL A 139 15.05 3.33 -8.62
C VAL A 139 14.49 3.73 -9.98
N SER A 140 13.76 2.81 -10.60
CA SER A 140 12.95 3.11 -11.77
C SER A 140 11.65 3.82 -11.36
N GLY A 141 11.00 4.55 -12.28
CA GLY A 141 9.73 5.23 -12.02
C GLY A 141 8.64 4.26 -11.58
N THR A 142 8.60 3.09 -12.21
CA THR A 142 7.70 1.97 -11.84
C THR A 142 7.90 1.44 -10.42
N ARG A 143 9.05 1.70 -9.79
CA ARG A 143 9.41 1.22 -8.46
C ARG A 143 9.36 2.29 -7.38
N LEU A 144 8.99 3.54 -7.70
CA LEU A 144 8.97 4.66 -6.75
C LEU A 144 8.11 4.38 -5.51
N ARG A 145 6.95 3.75 -5.70
CA ARG A 145 6.06 3.39 -4.58
C ARG A 145 6.69 2.35 -3.66
N ARG A 146 7.24 1.28 -4.22
CA ARG A 146 8.00 0.26 -3.47
C ARG A 146 9.19 0.87 -2.73
N ALA A 147 9.86 1.83 -3.36
CA ALA A 147 10.96 2.58 -2.77
C ALA A 147 10.51 3.40 -1.55
N ALA A 148 9.32 4.01 -1.61
CA ALA A 148 8.73 4.72 -0.47
C ALA A 148 8.37 3.79 0.69
N HIS A 149 7.82 2.60 0.41
CA HIS A 149 7.59 1.57 1.44
C HIS A 149 8.90 1.12 2.08
N HIS A 150 9.93 0.83 1.28
CA HIS A 150 11.23 0.45 1.81
C HIS A 150 11.90 1.57 2.63
N ALA A 151 11.79 2.83 2.20
CA ALA A 151 12.23 3.96 2.99
C ALA A 151 11.48 4.03 4.34
N SER A 152 10.19 3.69 4.35
CA SER A 152 9.39 3.64 5.58
C SER A 152 9.87 2.54 6.53
N ASP A 153 10.25 1.37 6.01
CA ASP A 153 10.82 0.28 6.82
C ASP A 153 12.13 0.71 7.47
N ILE A 154 13.02 1.34 6.70
CA ILE A 154 14.29 1.90 7.19
C ILE A 154 14.04 2.94 8.28
N ILE A 155 13.10 3.86 8.06
CA ILE A 155 12.77 4.91 9.02
C ILE A 155 12.21 4.30 10.31
N TYR A 156 11.29 3.35 10.18
CA TYR A 156 10.68 2.68 11.33
C TYR A 156 11.73 1.93 12.15
N GLU A 157 12.62 1.18 11.51
CA GLU A 157 13.70 0.47 12.18
C GLU A 157 14.69 1.43 12.85
N ALA A 158 15.10 2.50 12.18
CA ALA A 158 16.00 3.50 12.77
C ALA A 158 15.42 4.20 14.00
N LEU A 159 14.09 4.33 14.08
CA LEU A 159 13.39 4.99 15.19
C LEU A 159 12.99 4.03 16.32
N THR A 160 12.72 2.76 16.01
CA THR A 160 12.15 1.80 16.97
C THR A 160 13.09 0.65 17.34
N GLY A 161 14.06 0.33 16.48
CA GLY A 161 14.88 -0.89 16.57
C GLY A 161 14.15 -2.16 16.11
N GLU A 162 12.93 -2.05 15.59
CA GLU A 162 12.12 -3.16 15.09
C GLU A 162 12.02 -3.11 13.55
N LEU A 163 11.94 -4.28 12.90
CA LEU A 163 11.78 -4.35 11.45
C LEU A 163 10.40 -3.80 11.03
N GLY A 164 10.40 -2.93 10.02
CA GLY A 164 9.17 -2.49 9.35
C GLY A 164 8.59 -3.57 8.43
N ALA A 165 7.28 -3.50 8.19
CA ALA A 165 6.55 -4.41 7.30
C ALA A 165 5.76 -3.67 6.21
N PHE A 166 6.10 -2.42 5.89
CA PHE A 166 5.39 -1.61 4.92
C PHE A 166 5.62 -2.08 3.49
N ASN A 167 6.81 -2.64 3.19
CA ASN A 167 7.14 -3.18 1.88
C ASN A 167 6.77 -4.66 1.72
N THR A 168 5.69 -5.09 2.38
CA THR A 168 5.11 -6.43 2.27
C THR A 168 3.88 -6.44 1.38
N GLU A 169 3.40 -7.62 1.04
CA GLU A 169 2.18 -7.85 0.26
C GLU A 169 1.19 -8.68 1.09
N VAL A 170 -0.11 -8.51 0.82
CA VAL A 170 -1.20 -9.29 1.41
C VAL A 170 -1.92 -10.09 0.33
N ALA A 171 -2.29 -11.32 0.67
CA ALA A 171 -3.16 -12.15 -0.17
C ALA A 171 -4.53 -12.28 0.48
N TYR A 172 -5.59 -12.10 -0.30
CA TYR A 172 -6.96 -12.20 0.21
C TYR A 172 -7.92 -12.70 -0.88
N VAL A 173 -9.05 -13.25 -0.45
CA VAL A 173 -10.09 -13.74 -1.36
C VAL A 173 -11.33 -12.86 -1.24
N THR A 174 -11.84 -12.39 -2.37
CA THR A 174 -13.14 -11.69 -2.44
C THR A 174 -14.18 -12.60 -3.05
N ALA A 175 -15.42 -12.52 -2.56
CA ALA A 175 -16.58 -13.12 -3.19
C ALA A 175 -17.55 -12.01 -3.65
N SER A 176 -17.79 -11.90 -4.96
CA SER A 176 -18.73 -10.94 -5.53
C SER A 176 -19.87 -11.66 -6.27
N GLY A 177 -21.03 -11.03 -6.41
CA GLY A 177 -22.21 -11.67 -7.00
C GLY A 177 -22.99 -12.58 -6.05
N MET A 178 -24.10 -13.14 -6.55
CA MET A 178 -25.06 -13.93 -5.77
C MET A 178 -25.44 -15.24 -6.47
N GLY A 179 -25.73 -16.27 -5.67
CA GLY A 179 -26.14 -17.58 -6.17
C GLY A 179 -25.15 -18.14 -7.19
N LYS A 180 -25.65 -18.57 -8.35
CA LYS A 180 -24.85 -19.12 -9.45
C LYS A 180 -23.96 -18.11 -10.17
N GLN A 181 -24.10 -16.82 -9.88
CA GLN A 181 -23.25 -15.77 -10.44
C GLN A 181 -22.14 -15.34 -9.46
N ARG A 182 -21.99 -16.04 -8.33
CA ARG A 182 -20.94 -15.73 -7.37
C ARG A 182 -19.56 -16.06 -7.97
N ARG A 183 -18.64 -15.11 -7.85
CA ARG A 183 -17.26 -15.20 -8.33
C ARG A 183 -16.30 -15.03 -7.17
N TYR A 184 -15.33 -15.92 -7.09
CA TYR A 184 -14.25 -15.87 -6.12
C TYR A 184 -12.95 -15.46 -6.81
N THR A 185 -12.25 -14.49 -6.25
CA THR A 185 -10.98 -14.00 -6.78
C THR A 185 -9.94 -14.00 -5.68
N LEU A 186 -8.81 -14.64 -5.94
CA LEU A 186 -7.60 -14.53 -5.13
C LEU A 186 -6.82 -13.31 -5.59
N TRP A 187 -6.67 -12.35 -4.70
CA TRP A 187 -5.94 -11.11 -4.91
C TRP A 187 -4.62 -11.13 -4.18
N VAL A 188 -3.64 -10.43 -4.76
CA VAL A 188 -2.40 -10.00 -4.10
C VAL A 188 -2.33 -8.48 -4.20
N ALA A 189 -2.05 -7.79 -3.10
CA ALA A 189 -1.90 -6.33 -3.06
C ALA A 189 -0.73 -5.93 -2.15
N ASP A 190 -0.25 -4.69 -2.28
CA ASP A 190 0.65 -4.09 -1.30
C ASP A 190 0.00 -4.13 0.10
N SER A 191 0.81 -4.09 1.17
CA SER A 191 0.34 -4.13 2.56
C SER A 191 -0.70 -3.06 2.90
N ASP A 192 -0.78 -1.99 2.11
CA ASP A 192 -1.76 -0.92 2.25
C ASP A 192 -2.90 -0.94 1.21
N GLY A 193 -3.11 -2.09 0.56
CA GLY A 193 -4.22 -2.36 -0.36
C GLY A 193 -4.02 -1.88 -1.79
N HIS A 194 -2.93 -1.17 -2.09
CA HIS A 194 -2.64 -0.70 -3.45
C HIS A 194 -2.07 -1.81 -4.35
N ASN A 195 -1.99 -1.55 -5.65
CA ASN A 195 -1.45 -2.48 -6.65
C ASN A 195 -2.09 -3.88 -6.62
N ALA A 196 -3.38 -3.96 -6.26
CA ALA A 196 -4.11 -5.21 -6.22
C ALA A 196 -4.16 -5.89 -7.60
N GLN A 197 -3.75 -7.15 -7.65
CA GLN A 197 -3.70 -7.98 -8.85
C GLN A 197 -4.44 -9.29 -8.60
N ALA A 198 -5.32 -9.64 -9.53
CA ALA A 198 -6.02 -10.92 -9.50
C ALA A 198 -5.07 -12.03 -9.93
N LEU A 199 -4.76 -12.94 -9.02
CA LEU A 199 -3.90 -14.09 -9.28
C LEU A 199 -4.69 -15.28 -9.82
N MET A 200 -5.93 -15.46 -9.36
CA MET A 200 -6.82 -16.54 -9.79
C MET A 200 -8.29 -16.11 -9.68
N ASN A 201 -9.10 -16.52 -10.65
CA ASN A 201 -10.55 -16.33 -10.64
C ASN A 201 -11.23 -17.69 -10.75
N SER A 202 -12.29 -17.88 -9.97
CA SER A 202 -13.04 -19.14 -9.92
C SER A 202 -14.54 -18.87 -9.75
N ASP A 203 -15.36 -19.75 -10.32
CA ASP A 203 -16.79 -19.82 -10.02
C ASP A 203 -17.07 -20.59 -8.71
N GLU A 204 -16.04 -21.27 -8.18
CA GLU A 204 -16.06 -22.03 -6.93
C GLU A 204 -15.12 -21.44 -5.86
N PRO A 205 -15.32 -21.72 -4.56
CA PRO A 205 -14.54 -21.12 -3.48
C PRO A 205 -13.02 -21.35 -3.58
N ILE A 206 -12.28 -20.30 -3.19
CA ILE A 206 -10.82 -20.33 -2.97
C ILE A 206 -10.59 -20.09 -1.47
N LEU A 207 -9.81 -20.94 -0.83
CA LEU A 207 -9.67 -20.96 0.63
C LEU A 207 -8.21 -20.98 1.06
N SER A 208 -7.97 -20.40 2.24
CA SER A 208 -6.72 -20.51 3.00
C SER A 208 -5.43 -20.25 2.19
N PRO A 209 -5.28 -19.07 1.54
CA PRO A 209 -4.04 -18.72 0.88
C PRO A 209 -2.89 -18.62 1.90
N SER A 210 -1.71 -19.09 1.52
CA SER A 210 -0.53 -19.19 2.38
C SER A 210 0.74 -18.90 1.58
N TRP A 211 1.48 -17.88 2.02
CA TRP A 211 2.71 -17.41 1.36
C TRP A 211 3.88 -18.35 1.60
N SER A 212 4.67 -18.59 0.56
CA SER A 212 6.00 -19.18 0.74
C SER A 212 6.92 -18.20 1.49
N PRO A 213 7.92 -18.69 2.24
CA PRO A 213 8.80 -17.82 3.04
C PRO A 213 9.60 -16.81 2.20
N ASP A 214 9.83 -17.13 0.92
CA ASP A 214 10.50 -16.23 -0.03
C ASP A 214 9.55 -15.23 -0.72
N GLY A 215 8.25 -15.27 -0.41
CA GLY A 215 7.23 -14.38 -0.98
C GLY A 215 6.97 -14.57 -2.47
N LYS A 216 7.41 -15.67 -3.09
CA LYS A 216 7.27 -15.86 -4.56
C LYS A 216 6.07 -16.70 -4.96
N ARG A 217 5.50 -17.45 -4.02
CA ARG A 217 4.44 -18.43 -4.29
C ARG A 217 3.35 -18.34 -3.23
N LEU A 218 2.14 -18.68 -3.66
CA LEU A 218 0.99 -18.86 -2.80
C LEU A 218 0.52 -20.31 -2.91
N ALA A 219 0.36 -20.98 -1.78
CA ALA A 219 -0.39 -22.21 -1.69
C ALA A 219 -1.84 -21.89 -1.30
N TYR A 220 -2.82 -22.55 -1.90
CA TYR A 220 -4.24 -22.35 -1.56
C TYR A 220 -5.07 -23.58 -1.90
N SER A 221 -6.22 -23.69 -1.25
CA SER A 221 -7.25 -24.67 -1.62
C SER A 221 -8.19 -24.08 -2.66
N SER A 222 -8.49 -24.84 -3.71
CA SER A 222 -9.49 -24.52 -4.73
C SER A 222 -10.55 -25.61 -4.78
N LEU A 223 -11.80 -25.23 -5.03
CA LEU A 223 -12.92 -26.15 -5.28
C LEU A 223 -13.32 -26.16 -6.77
N GLU A 224 -12.44 -25.70 -7.66
CA GLU A 224 -12.71 -25.56 -9.10
C GLU A 224 -12.96 -26.88 -9.84
N ASP A 225 -12.69 -28.03 -9.22
CA ASP A 225 -12.83 -29.37 -9.81
C ASP A 225 -14.09 -30.06 -9.27
N ASP A 226 -15.26 -29.73 -9.83
CA ASP A 226 -16.58 -30.28 -9.43
C ASP A 226 -16.88 -30.20 -7.91
N GLY A 227 -16.35 -29.16 -7.25
CA GLY A 227 -16.49 -28.97 -5.79
C GLY A 227 -15.53 -29.81 -4.95
N HIS A 228 -14.67 -30.63 -5.56
CA HIS A 228 -13.61 -31.34 -4.87
C HIS A 228 -12.51 -30.37 -4.44
N GLN A 229 -12.15 -30.43 -3.15
CA GLN A 229 -11.11 -29.57 -2.60
C GLN A 229 -9.74 -30.07 -3.02
N VAL A 230 -9.00 -29.25 -3.77
CA VAL A 230 -7.65 -29.53 -4.24
C VAL A 230 -6.68 -28.44 -3.80
N VAL A 231 -5.40 -28.77 -3.63
CA VAL A 231 -4.36 -27.81 -3.24
C VAL A 231 -3.48 -27.48 -4.42
N PHE A 232 -3.32 -26.19 -4.70
CA PHE A 232 -2.40 -25.66 -5.68
C PHE A 232 -1.28 -24.85 -5.02
N ILE A 233 -0.13 -24.83 -5.67
CA ILE A 233 0.88 -23.79 -5.51
C ILE A 233 0.89 -22.95 -6.79
N GLN A 234 0.84 -21.64 -6.66
CA GLN A 234 0.89 -20.70 -7.77
C GLN A 234 2.02 -19.69 -7.59
N GLU A 235 2.81 -19.48 -8.64
CA GLU A 235 3.80 -18.41 -8.69
C GLU A 235 3.12 -17.05 -8.88
N VAL A 236 3.48 -16.08 -8.05
CA VAL A 236 2.86 -14.75 -8.09
C VAL A 236 3.27 -13.98 -9.35
N ALA A 237 4.54 -14.07 -9.75
CA ALA A 237 5.07 -13.30 -10.87
C ALA A 237 4.61 -13.81 -12.24
N SER A 238 4.47 -15.13 -12.42
CA SER A 238 4.16 -15.76 -13.71
C SER A 238 2.71 -16.23 -13.81
N GLY A 239 2.02 -16.37 -12.68
CA GLY A 239 0.72 -17.02 -12.60
C GLY A 239 0.77 -18.54 -12.78
N ARG A 240 1.96 -19.14 -12.94
CA ARG A 240 2.12 -20.58 -13.18
C ARG A 240 1.62 -21.39 -11.98
N ARG A 241 0.75 -22.37 -12.25
CA ARG A 241 0.12 -23.23 -11.23
C ARG A 241 0.69 -24.64 -11.25
N GLN A 242 0.81 -25.23 -10.08
CA GLN A 242 1.17 -26.62 -9.86
C GLN A 242 0.15 -27.26 -8.92
N LEU A 243 -0.47 -28.36 -9.35
CA LEU A 243 -1.28 -29.18 -8.47
C LEU A 243 -0.38 -29.91 -7.47
N VAL A 244 -0.73 -29.83 -6.19
CA VAL A 244 0.01 -30.48 -5.09
C VAL A 244 -0.75 -31.67 -4.55
N SER A 245 -2.07 -31.54 -4.40
CA SER A 245 -2.90 -32.59 -3.82
C SER A 245 -4.33 -32.55 -4.34
N SER A 246 -4.83 -33.72 -4.71
CA SER A 246 -6.21 -33.94 -5.21
C SER A 246 -6.74 -35.30 -4.75
N ASN A 247 -6.41 -35.70 -3.51
CA ASN A 247 -6.85 -36.98 -2.97
C ASN A 247 -8.35 -36.97 -2.66
N LEU A 248 -8.96 -38.15 -2.54
CA LEU A 248 -10.33 -38.25 -2.06
C LEU A 248 -10.45 -37.65 -0.64
N GLY A 249 -11.46 -36.81 -0.42
CA GLY A 249 -11.69 -36.15 0.87
C GLY A 249 -11.20 -34.69 0.89
N LEU A 250 -10.81 -34.20 2.07
CA LEU A 250 -10.41 -32.81 2.27
C LEU A 250 -8.92 -32.63 2.00
N ASN A 251 -8.58 -31.72 1.08
CA ASN A 251 -7.20 -31.28 0.83
C ASN A 251 -7.12 -29.77 1.08
N GLY A 252 -6.64 -29.35 2.25
CA GLY A 252 -6.53 -27.93 2.50
C GLY A 252 -5.68 -27.50 3.67
N ALA A 253 -5.84 -26.23 4.05
CA ALA A 253 -5.03 -25.53 5.04
C ALA A 253 -3.50 -25.66 4.77
N PRO A 254 -3.02 -25.30 3.57
CA PRO A 254 -1.60 -25.39 3.27
C PRO A 254 -0.79 -24.42 4.13
N ALA A 255 0.38 -24.86 4.57
CA ALA A 255 1.36 -24.03 5.26
C ALA A 255 2.76 -24.36 4.74
N TRP A 256 3.61 -23.34 4.70
CA TRP A 256 5.02 -23.49 4.36
C TRP A 256 5.86 -23.59 5.64
N SER A 257 6.98 -24.31 5.54
CA SER A 257 8.00 -24.42 6.59
C SER A 257 8.88 -23.18 6.68
#